data_AF-A0A1D1XHI9-F1
#
_entry.id   AF-A0A1D1XHI9-F1
#
_cell.length_a   1.000
_cell.length_b   1.000
_cell.length_c   1.000
_cell.angle_alpha   90.00
_cell.angle_beta   90.00
_cell.angle_gamma   90.00
#
_symmetry.space_group_name_H-M   'P 1'
#
loop_
_entity.id
_entity.type
_entity.pdbx_description
1 polymer ?
#
loop_
_entity_poly.entity_id
_entity_poly.type
_entity_poly.pdbx_seq_one_letter_code
_entity_poly.pdbx_strand_id
1 'polypeptide(L)'
;WTFGPELVEFYGPPPLRPARAMASPGGRLARERPALHAVRVDRRAPFNRAHAAGFSCAAMALLVHRALSLLRSPTLLSFCLLLPLAASDVVLALMWALGQAFRWRPVRRREFPERLAGAAGPGGWPALDVFVCTAAPDREPPMTAANTALSAMALEYPEGGLSVYVSDDGGSE
;
A
#
# COMPACT_ATOMS: atom_id res chain seq x y z
N TRP A 1 10.06 -16.97 14.06
CA TRP A 1 8.82 -17.34 13.36
C TRP A 1 9.02 -18.72 12.78
N THR A 2 8.63 -19.74 13.53
CA THR A 2 8.70 -21.16 13.14
C THR A 2 7.40 -21.53 12.43
N PHE A 3 7.46 -21.92 11.16
CA PHE A 3 6.30 -22.47 10.44
C PHE A 3 6.18 -23.97 10.77
N GLY A 4 5.06 -24.35 11.38
CA GLY A 4 4.65 -25.74 11.52
C GLY A 4 3.92 -26.24 10.26
N PRO A 5 3.80 -27.57 10.07
CA PRO A 5 3.16 -28.15 8.90
C PRO A 5 1.66 -28.32 9.15
N GLU A 6 0.83 -27.46 8.54
CA GLU A 6 -0.61 -27.73 8.40
C GLU A 6 -0.98 -27.89 6.94
N LEU A 7 -1.75 -28.95 6.70
CA LEU A 7 -2.27 -29.43 5.44
C LEU A 7 -3.08 -28.33 4.72
N VAL A 8 -2.74 -28.07 3.46
CA VAL A 8 -3.50 -27.20 2.57
C VAL A 8 -4.73 -27.98 2.09
N GLU A 9 -5.86 -27.78 2.76
CA GLU A 9 -7.17 -28.25 2.29
C GLU A 9 -7.70 -27.27 1.25
N PHE A 10 -7.72 -27.68 -0.03
CA PHE A 10 -8.21 -26.89 -1.14
C PHE A 10 -9.74 -26.73 -1.06
N TYR A 11 -10.21 -25.59 -0.55
CA TYR A 11 -11.62 -25.22 -0.64
C TYR A 11 -11.91 -24.63 -2.03
N GLY A 12 -12.44 -25.46 -2.95
CA GLY A 12 -12.97 -24.98 -4.23
C GLY A 12 -14.20 -24.09 -4.00
N PRO A 13 -14.41 -23.02 -4.80
CA PRO A 13 -15.56 -22.13 -4.63
C PRO A 13 -16.88 -22.85 -4.98
N PRO A 14 -17.99 -22.55 -4.29
CA PRO A 14 -19.28 -23.17 -4.55
C PRO A 14 -19.85 -22.73 -5.91
N PRO A 15 -20.71 -23.54 -6.56
CA PRO A 15 -21.29 -23.20 -7.86
C PRO A 15 -22.22 -21.99 -7.77
N LEU A 16 -21.97 -20.99 -8.64
CA LEU A 16 -22.74 -19.75 -8.70
C LEU A 16 -24.15 -20.01 -9.26
N ARG A 17 -25.18 -19.62 -8.50
CA ARG A 17 -26.58 -19.59 -8.97
C ARG A 17 -26.74 -18.59 -10.12
N PRO A 18 -27.54 -18.89 -11.16
CA PRO A 18 -27.80 -17.94 -12.23
C PRO A 18 -28.63 -16.76 -11.72
N ALA A 19 -28.08 -15.55 -11.86
CA ALA A 19 -28.78 -14.30 -11.57
C ALA A 19 -29.85 -14.04 -12.64
N ARG A 20 -31.10 -13.93 -12.20
CA ARG A 20 -32.28 -13.66 -13.03
C ARG A 20 -32.19 -12.23 -13.59
N ALA A 21 -31.96 -12.08 -14.90
CA ALA A 21 -31.90 -10.79 -15.56
C ALA A 21 -33.31 -10.19 -15.75
N MET A 22 -33.58 -9.02 -15.14
CA MET A 22 -34.67 -8.14 -15.55
C MET A 22 -34.16 -7.23 -16.66
N ALA A 23 -34.75 -7.36 -17.86
CA ALA A 23 -34.48 -6.49 -19.00
C ALA A 23 -35.28 -5.18 -18.88
N SER A 24 -34.63 -4.05 -19.17
CA SER A 24 -35.27 -2.74 -19.42
C SER A 24 -34.99 -2.32 -20.88
N PRO A 25 -35.96 -1.79 -21.63
CA PRO A 25 -35.81 -1.58 -23.06
C PRO A 25 -35.31 -0.15 -23.39
N GLY A 26 -34.43 -0.07 -24.38
CA GLY A 26 -34.34 1.08 -25.29
C GLY A 26 -33.38 2.20 -24.91
N GLY A 27 -32.21 2.21 -25.56
CA GLY A 27 -31.34 3.37 -25.64
C GLY A 27 -29.95 3.00 -26.16
N ARG A 28 -29.54 3.55 -27.30
CA ARG A 28 -28.18 3.38 -27.87
C ARG A 28 -27.15 3.82 -26.84
N LEU A 29 -26.49 2.87 -26.19
CA LEU A 29 -25.33 3.12 -25.35
C LEU A 29 -24.11 2.65 -26.14
N ALA A 30 -23.23 3.59 -26.49
CA ALA A 30 -21.83 3.27 -26.69
C ALA A 30 -21.42 2.35 -25.54
N ARG A 31 -20.94 1.16 -25.86
CA ARG A 31 -20.66 0.08 -24.89
C ARG A 31 -19.55 0.56 -23.94
N GLU A 32 -19.92 1.27 -22.88
CA GLU A 32 -18.98 1.67 -21.83
C GLU A 32 -18.32 0.40 -21.33
N ARG A 33 -17.00 0.31 -21.51
CA ARG A 33 -16.23 -0.83 -21.01
C ARG A 33 -16.39 -0.85 -19.49
N PRO A 34 -16.72 -2.00 -18.89
CA PRO A 34 -16.92 -2.07 -17.45
C PRO A 34 -15.61 -1.69 -16.74
N ALA A 35 -15.71 -0.87 -15.69
CA ALA A 35 -14.54 -0.46 -14.92
C ALA A 35 -13.81 -1.68 -14.34
N LEU A 36 -12.52 -1.79 -14.62
CA LEU A 36 -11.61 -2.85 -14.16
C LEU A 36 -11.08 -2.60 -12.74
N HIS A 37 -11.12 -1.34 -12.31
CA HIS A 37 -10.75 -0.94 -10.97
C HIS A 37 -11.64 0.22 -10.49
N ALA A 38 -11.75 0.38 -9.19
CA ALA A 38 -12.40 1.50 -8.54
C ALA A 38 -11.44 2.15 -7.54
N VAL A 39 -11.45 3.48 -7.54
CA VAL A 39 -10.66 4.29 -6.61
C VAL A 39 -11.63 5.00 -5.68
N ARG A 40 -11.52 4.78 -4.38
CA ARG A 40 -12.40 5.40 -3.38
C ARG A 40 -11.56 6.04 -2.28
N VAL A 41 -11.93 7.25 -1.86
CA VAL A 41 -11.35 7.87 -0.67
C VAL A 41 -11.86 7.10 0.55
N ASP A 42 -10.98 6.85 1.52
CA ASP A 42 -11.36 6.18 2.76
C ASP A 42 -12.44 7.01 3.49
N ARG A 43 -13.47 6.33 4.00
CA ARG A 43 -14.55 6.94 4.80
C ARG A 43 -14.03 7.60 6.08
N ARG A 44 -12.85 7.18 6.56
CA ARG A 44 -12.20 7.75 7.74
C ARG A 44 -11.43 9.04 7.46
N ALA A 45 -11.32 9.48 6.20
CA ALA A 45 -10.65 10.73 5.83
C ALA A 45 -11.14 11.97 6.62
N PRO A 46 -12.45 12.24 6.77
CA PRO A 46 -12.92 13.38 7.57
C PRO A 46 -12.53 13.26 9.06
N PHE A 47 -12.60 12.06 9.64
CA PHE A 47 -12.16 11.83 11.02
C PHE A 47 -10.67 12.12 11.19
N ASN A 48 -9.82 11.65 10.27
CA ASN A 48 -8.40 11.93 10.32
C ASN A 48 -8.09 13.44 10.18
N ARG A 49 -8.83 14.17 9.33
CA ARG A 49 -8.68 15.62 9.20
C ARG A 49 -9.07 16.36 10.47
N ALA A 50 -10.15 15.95 11.13
CA ALA A 50 -10.57 16.52 12.40
C ALA A 50 -9.52 16.27 13.49
N HIS A 51 -9.00 15.03 13.58
CA HIS A 51 -7.91 14.69 14.49
C HIS A 51 -6.64 15.51 14.20
N ALA A 52 -6.25 15.65 12.93
CA ALA A 52 -5.11 16.47 12.54
C ALA A 52 -5.29 17.95 12.92
N ALA A 53 -6.49 18.51 12.70
CA ALA A 53 -6.80 19.87 13.11
C ALA A 53 -6.65 20.04 14.64
N GLY A 54 -7.25 19.14 15.43
CA GLY A 54 -7.14 19.17 16.89
C GLY A 54 -5.70 19.08 17.38
N PHE A 55 -4.91 18.13 16.86
CA PHE A 55 -3.51 17.98 17.23
C PHE A 55 -2.67 19.19 16.81
N SER A 56 -2.95 19.78 15.64
CA SER A 56 -2.24 20.99 15.18
C SER A 56 -2.50 22.21 16.08
N CYS A 57 -3.73 22.37 16.59
CA CYS A 57 -4.05 23.42 17.56
C CYS A 57 -3.29 23.19 18.88
N ALA A 58 -3.25 21.96 19.38
CA ALA A 58 -2.51 21.62 20.60
C ALA A 58 -1.00 21.85 20.45
N ALA A 59 -0.42 21.41 19.32
CA ALA A 59 0.99 21.64 19.01
C ALA A 59 1.31 23.14 18.91
N MET A 60 0.46 23.92 18.25
CA MET A 60 0.63 25.37 18.16
C MET A 60 0.58 26.04 19.55
N ALA A 61 -0.40 25.66 20.38
CA ALA A 61 -0.51 26.20 21.74
C ALA A 61 0.72 25.86 22.60
N LEU A 62 1.24 24.64 22.48
CA LEU A 62 2.48 24.22 23.15
C LEU A 62 3.68 25.04 22.68
N LEU A 63 3.86 25.21 21.38
CA LEU A 63 4.96 26.00 20.81
C LEU A 63 4.91 27.46 21.24
N VAL A 64 3.72 28.07 21.26
CA VAL A 64 3.54 29.44 21.76
C VAL A 64 3.88 29.52 23.25
N HIS A 65 3.40 28.56 24.05
CA HIS A 65 3.72 28.51 25.48
C HIS A 65 5.22 28.37 25.73
N ARG A 66 5.92 27.52 24.95
CA ARG A 66 7.37 27.33 25.02
C ARG A 66 8.12 28.60 24.60
N ALA A 67 7.71 29.25 23.52
CA ALA A 67 8.32 30.50 23.06
C ALA A 67 8.16 31.63 24.09
N LEU A 68 6.97 31.78 24.67
CA LEU A 68 6.73 32.76 25.74
C LEU A 68 7.53 32.46 27.00
N SER A 69 7.68 31.18 27.36
CA SER A 69 8.50 30.75 28.49
C SER A 69 9.99 31.03 28.27
N LEU A 70 10.48 30.86 27.03
CA LEU A 70 11.85 31.18 26.64
C LEU A 70 12.11 32.70 26.68
N LEU A 71 11.16 33.53 26.22
CA LEU A 71 11.28 34.99 26.24
C LEU A 71 11.22 35.59 27.65
N ARG A 72 10.51 34.93 28.57
CA ARG A 72 10.35 35.37 29.97
C ARG A 72 11.39 34.76 30.92
N SER A 73 12.38 34.01 30.42
CA SER A 73 13.33 33.31 31.28
C SER A 73 14.21 34.31 32.04
N PRO A 74 14.24 34.27 33.40
CA PRO A 74 14.96 35.26 34.20
C PRO A 74 16.46 34.95 34.33
N THR A 75 16.89 33.71 34.03
CA THR A 75 18.29 33.29 34.16
C THR A 75 18.81 32.65 32.87
N LEU A 76 20.12 32.80 32.63
CA LEU A 76 20.80 32.21 31.48
C LEU A 76 20.75 30.68 31.51
N LEU A 77 20.83 30.07 32.69
CA LEU A 77 20.71 28.62 32.85
C LEU A 77 19.32 28.11 32.41
N SER A 78 18.25 28.78 32.85
CA SER A 78 16.89 28.44 32.40
C SER A 78 16.75 28.60 30.88
N PHE A 79 17.34 29.65 30.31
CA PHE A 79 17.34 29.87 28.86
C PHE A 79 18.07 28.73 28.11
N CYS A 80 19.28 28.36 28.56
CA CYS A 80 20.07 27.28 27.97
C CYS A 80 19.40 25.91 28.04
N LEU A 81 18.57 25.65 29.07
CA LEU A 81 17.80 24.40 29.17
C LEU A 81 16.51 24.42 28.34
N LEU A 82 15.83 25.57 28.27
CA LEU A 82 14.57 25.71 27.54
C LEU A 82 14.76 25.77 26.03
N LEU A 83 15.89 26.31 25.55
CA LEU A 83 16.23 26.41 24.13
C LEU A 83 16.24 25.03 23.40
N PRO A 84 17.02 24.02 23.84
CA PRO A 84 17.04 22.72 23.17
C PRO A 84 15.69 21.98 23.28
N LEU A 85 14.97 22.16 24.39
CA LEU A 85 13.63 21.60 24.56
C LEU A 85 12.65 22.19 23.55
N ALA A 86 12.62 23.52 23.41
CA ALA A 86 11.81 24.21 22.41
C ALA A 86 12.22 23.80 20.98
N ALA A 87 13.52 23.63 20.71
CA ALA A 87 14.00 23.15 19.42
C ALA A 87 13.51 21.72 19.12
N SER A 88 13.56 20.81 20.11
CA SER A 88 13.04 19.45 19.93
C SER A 88 11.52 19.43 19.70
N ASP A 89 10.76 20.30 20.37
CA ASP A 89 9.32 20.43 20.18
C ASP A 89 8.98 20.92 18.76
N VAL A 90 9.77 21.88 18.22
CA VAL A 90 9.64 22.35 16.83
C VAL A 90 9.94 21.24 15.84
N VAL A 91 11.05 20.50 16.02
CA VAL A 91 11.42 19.39 15.13
C VAL A 91 10.35 18.29 15.17
N LEU A 92 9.85 17.94 16.36
CA LEU A 92 8.78 16.95 16.51
C LEU A 92 7.48 17.40 15.83
N ALA A 93 7.08 18.66 16.03
CA ALA A 93 5.91 19.24 15.37
C ALA A 93 6.05 19.25 13.85
N LEU A 94 7.24 19.56 13.33
CA LEU A 94 7.56 19.54 11.90
C LEU A 94 7.48 18.12 11.32
N MET A 95 8.12 17.14 11.96
CA MET A 95 8.07 15.73 11.53
C MET A 95 6.62 15.23 11.50
N TRP A 96 5.84 15.54 12.54
CA TRP A 96 4.43 15.19 12.59
C TRP A 96 3.63 15.85 11.47
N ALA A 97 3.84 17.15 11.21
CA ALA A 97 3.14 17.91 10.17
C ALA A 97 3.44 17.36 8.77
N LEU A 98 4.71 17.04 8.48
CA LEU A 98 5.11 16.37 7.24
C LEU A 98 4.45 14.99 7.11
N GLY A 99 4.32 14.25 8.20
CA GLY A 99 3.61 12.97 8.25
C GLY A 99 2.10 13.06 7.97
N GLN A 100 1.45 14.22 8.22
CA GLN A 100 0.02 14.40 7.94
C GLN A 100 -0.32 14.38 6.45
N ALA A 101 0.64 14.73 5.57
CA ALA A 101 0.41 14.73 4.12
C ALA A 101 -0.09 13.35 3.63
N PHE A 102 0.48 12.26 4.15
CA PHE A 102 0.09 10.89 3.80
C PHE A 102 -1.29 10.49 4.31
N ARG A 103 -1.80 11.15 5.36
CA ARG A 103 -3.08 10.81 5.99
C ARG A 103 -4.22 11.73 5.54
N TRP A 104 -3.94 12.80 4.79
CA TRP A 104 -4.94 13.82 4.42
C TRP A 104 -6.08 13.27 3.53
N ARG A 105 -5.76 12.38 2.60
CA ARG A 105 -6.72 11.75 1.69
C ARG A 105 -6.28 10.32 1.35
N PRO A 106 -6.41 9.38 2.29
CA PRO A 106 -6.09 7.98 2.02
C PRO A 106 -7.03 7.45 0.94
N VAL A 107 -6.46 6.82 -0.09
CA VAL A 107 -7.19 6.28 -1.23
C VAL A 107 -7.09 4.76 -1.20
N ARG A 108 -8.24 4.09 -1.26
CA ARG A 108 -8.33 2.63 -1.43
C ARG A 108 -8.63 2.31 -2.88
N ARG A 109 -7.87 1.38 -3.44
CA ARG A 109 -8.10 0.80 -4.76
C ARG A 109 -8.79 -0.55 -4.58
N ARG A 110 -9.73 -0.84 -5.46
CA ARG A 110 -10.40 -2.14 -5.56
C ARG A 110 -10.37 -2.59 -7.01
N GLU A 111 -9.84 -3.77 -7.24
CA GLU A 111 -9.74 -4.44 -8.53
C GLU A 111 -10.93 -5.37 -8.77
N PHE A 112 -11.23 -5.61 -10.04
CA PHE A 112 -12.28 -6.52 -10.51
C PHE A 112 -11.69 -7.50 -11.55
N PRO A 113 -10.84 -8.46 -11.12
CA PRO A 113 -10.18 -9.40 -12.03
C PRO A 113 -11.18 -10.20 -12.88
N GLU A 114 -12.39 -10.45 -12.36
CA GLU A 114 -13.47 -11.13 -13.08
C GLU A 114 -13.93 -10.37 -14.34
N ARG A 115 -13.70 -9.04 -14.38
CA ARG A 115 -14.01 -8.20 -15.55
C ARG A 115 -12.85 -8.11 -16.54
N LEU A 116 -11.63 -8.47 -16.09
CA LEU A 116 -10.42 -8.35 -16.89
C LEU A 116 -10.45 -9.31 -18.08
N ALA A 117 -10.80 -10.58 -17.86
CA ALA A 117 -10.87 -11.58 -18.92
C ALA A 117 -11.86 -11.17 -20.04
N GLY A 118 -13.02 -10.62 -19.66
CA GLY A 118 -14.01 -10.12 -20.63
C GLY A 118 -13.59 -8.82 -21.34
N ALA A 119 -12.72 -8.02 -20.73
CA ALA A 119 -12.25 -6.75 -21.30
C ALA A 119 -11.00 -6.93 -22.19
N ALA A 120 -10.11 -7.86 -21.85
CA ALA A 120 -8.92 -8.19 -22.63
C ALA A 120 -9.29 -8.92 -23.93
N GLY A 121 -10.29 -9.81 -23.88
CA GLY A 121 -10.65 -10.65 -25.02
C GLY A 121 -9.59 -11.73 -25.33
N PRO A 122 -9.82 -12.58 -26.35
CA PRO A 122 -8.86 -13.62 -26.73
C PRO A 122 -7.54 -13.01 -27.20
N GLY A 123 -6.44 -13.29 -26.50
CA GLY A 123 -5.11 -12.79 -26.84
C GLY A 123 -4.82 -11.33 -26.46
N GLY A 124 -5.70 -10.66 -25.72
CA GLY A 124 -5.48 -9.27 -25.27
C GLY A 124 -4.66 -9.15 -23.98
N TRP A 125 -3.98 -10.22 -23.57
CA TRP A 125 -3.14 -10.24 -22.38
C TRP A 125 -1.74 -9.70 -22.73
N PRO A 126 -1.19 -8.75 -21.97
CA PRO A 126 0.16 -8.27 -22.20
C PRO A 126 1.19 -9.38 -21.93
N ALA A 127 2.37 -9.32 -22.56
CA ALA A 127 3.49 -10.13 -22.09
C ALA A 127 3.91 -9.67 -20.67
N LEU A 128 4.19 -10.63 -19.79
CA LEU A 128 4.58 -10.41 -18.39
C LEU A 128 5.93 -11.07 -18.13
N ASP A 129 6.92 -10.26 -17.76
CA ASP A 129 8.24 -10.73 -17.36
C ASP A 129 8.40 -10.64 -15.84
N VAL A 130 8.71 -11.77 -15.20
CA VAL A 130 8.98 -11.86 -13.77
C VAL A 130 10.47 -12.04 -13.55
N PHE A 131 11.08 -11.11 -12.81
CA PHE A 131 12.49 -11.17 -12.44
C PHE A 131 12.62 -11.61 -10.99
N VAL A 132 13.38 -12.68 -10.76
CA VAL A 132 13.76 -13.19 -9.44
C VAL A 132 15.26 -12.90 -9.27
N CYS A 133 15.58 -11.87 -8.49
CA CYS A 133 16.96 -11.52 -8.16
C CYS A 133 17.34 -12.17 -6.83
N THR A 134 18.41 -12.96 -6.82
CA THR A 134 18.88 -13.66 -5.61
C THR A 134 20.05 -12.92 -5.00
N ALA A 135 20.09 -12.88 -3.67
CA ALA A 135 21.31 -12.52 -2.94
C ALA A 135 22.26 -13.73 -2.85
N ALA A 136 23.46 -13.50 -2.31
CA ALA A 136 24.42 -14.58 -2.06
C ALA A 136 23.81 -15.68 -1.15
N PRO A 137 24.24 -16.96 -1.29
CA PRO A 137 23.55 -18.12 -0.70
C PRO A 137 23.57 -18.13 0.83
N ASP A 138 24.49 -17.39 1.44
CA ASP A 138 24.61 -17.17 2.87
C ASP A 138 23.51 -16.24 3.42
N ARG A 139 23.00 -15.32 2.59
CA ARG A 139 21.94 -14.37 2.96
C ARG A 139 20.56 -14.84 2.52
N GLU A 140 20.48 -15.50 1.37
CA GLU A 140 19.25 -16.05 0.82
C GLU A 140 19.45 -17.51 0.43
N PRO A 141 18.82 -18.47 1.14
CA PRO A 141 18.94 -19.88 0.80
C PRO A 141 18.42 -20.15 -0.62
N PRO A 142 19.15 -20.91 -1.48
CA PRO A 142 18.75 -21.18 -2.87
C PRO A 142 17.36 -21.83 -3.01
N MET A 143 16.94 -22.61 -2.01
CA MET A 143 15.59 -23.18 -1.95
C MET A 143 14.48 -22.12 -1.92
N THR A 144 14.71 -20.98 -1.26
CA THR A 144 13.75 -19.87 -1.21
C THR A 144 13.60 -19.22 -2.58
N ALA A 145 14.72 -19.01 -3.28
CA ALA A 145 14.73 -18.49 -4.64
C ALA A 145 14.03 -19.45 -5.61
N ALA A 146 14.34 -20.75 -5.53
CA ALA A 146 13.69 -21.79 -6.33
C ALA A 146 12.18 -21.84 -6.09
N ASN A 147 11.74 -21.79 -4.83
CA ASN A 147 10.32 -21.76 -4.48
C ASN A 147 9.62 -20.51 -5.02
N THR A 148 10.29 -19.36 -5.00
CA THR A 148 9.76 -18.11 -5.56
C THR A 148 9.60 -18.22 -7.08
N ALA A 149 10.61 -18.75 -7.77
CA ALA A 149 10.54 -18.97 -9.21
C ALA A 149 9.45 -19.98 -9.61
N LEU A 150 9.35 -21.11 -8.89
CA LEU A 150 8.28 -22.10 -9.10
C LEU A 150 6.88 -21.49 -8.85
N SER A 151 6.74 -20.68 -7.81
CA SER A 151 5.47 -20.00 -7.51
C SER A 151 5.09 -18.99 -8.59
N ALA A 152 6.08 -18.30 -9.18
CA ALA A 152 5.85 -17.39 -10.30
C ALA A 152 5.43 -18.15 -11.58
N MET A 153 6.08 -19.27 -11.89
CA MET A 153 5.71 -20.11 -13.04
C MET A 153 4.32 -20.75 -12.89
N ALA A 154 3.82 -20.90 -11.67
CA ALA A 154 2.49 -21.44 -11.37
C ALA A 154 1.37 -20.38 -11.40
N LEU A 155 1.65 -19.13 -11.79
CA LEU A 155 0.61 -18.11 -11.96
C LEU A 155 -0.38 -18.51 -13.06
N GLU A 156 -1.68 -18.31 -12.80
CA GLU A 156 -2.75 -18.51 -13.79
C GLU A 156 -2.70 -17.40 -14.87
N TYR A 157 -1.73 -17.51 -15.78
CA TYR A 157 -1.54 -16.60 -16.91
C TYR A 157 -1.58 -17.38 -18.24
N PRO A 158 -2.05 -16.79 -19.36
CA PRO A 158 -2.06 -17.47 -20.64
C PRO A 158 -0.68 -18.01 -21.05
N GLU A 159 -0.68 -19.20 -21.65
CA GLU A 159 0.52 -19.82 -22.20
C GLU A 159 1.23 -18.89 -23.19
N GLY A 160 2.56 -18.79 -23.06
CA GLY A 160 3.38 -17.88 -23.87
C GLY A 160 3.28 -16.39 -23.51
N GLY A 161 2.46 -16.03 -22.51
CA GLY A 161 2.35 -14.66 -22.00
C GLY A 161 3.23 -14.36 -20.78
N LEU A 162 3.82 -15.38 -20.15
CA LEU A 162 4.62 -15.27 -18.93
C LEU A 162 6.05 -15.76 -19.19
N SER A 163 7.04 -14.94 -18.85
CA SER A 163 8.46 -15.30 -18.85
C SER A 163 9.04 -15.09 -17.47
N VAL A 164 9.81 -16.05 -16.96
CA VAL A 164 10.46 -15.96 -15.63
C VAL A 164 11.96 -15.99 -15.80
N TYR A 165 12.65 -14.98 -15.25
CA TYR A 165 14.10 -14.81 -15.29
C TYR A 165 14.65 -14.87 -13.88
N VAL A 166 15.74 -15.63 -13.69
CA VAL A 166 16.47 -15.69 -12.42
C VAL A 166 17.82 -15.00 -12.62
N SER A 167 18.09 -13.96 -11.83
CA SER A 167 19.36 -13.23 -11.80
C SER A 167 20.07 -13.55 -10.49
N ASP A 168 21.27 -14.11 -10.57
CA ASP A 168 22.11 -14.26 -9.39
C ASP A 168 22.99 -13.01 -9.20
N ASP A 169 22.55 -12.13 -8.30
CA ASP A 169 23.31 -10.92 -7.96
C ASP A 169 24.39 -11.22 -6.90
N GLY A 170 24.37 -12.42 -6.30
CA GLY A 170 25.39 -12.90 -5.38
C GLY A 170 26.68 -13.37 -6.06
N GLY A 171 26.62 -13.67 -7.37
CA GLY A 171 27.74 -14.18 -8.15
C GLY A 171 28.32 -15.48 -7.58
N SER A 172 27.47 -16.30 -6.97
CA SER A 172 27.85 -17.54 -6.34
C SER A 172 27.66 -18.71 -7.31
N GLU A 173 28.68 -19.53 -7.46
CA GLU A 173 28.60 -20.77 -8.25
C GLU A 173 27.77 -21.87 -7.54
#